data_AF-A0A5N5EVD5-F1
#
_entry.id   AF-A0A5N5EVD5-F1
#
_cell.length_a   1.000
_cell.length_b   1.000
_cell.length_c   1.000
_cell.angle_alpha   90.00
_cell.angle_beta   90.00
_cell.angle_gamma   90.00
#
_symmetry.space_group_name_H-M   'P 1'
#
loop_
_entity.id
_entity.type
_entity.pdbx_description
1 polymer ?
#
loop_
_entity_poly.entity_id
_entity_poly.type
_entity_poly.pdbx_seq_one_letter_code
_entity_poly.pdbx_strand_id
1 'polypeptide(L)'
;MISSARGCITMLMHYQFTEQRKETEKSGFEGFIRDKYTALPDTRERILATEITASWKYQYESISSIPQKTLYFTERYLSVKKALADTFYGPPKEGVYSPSVQSTLYHMAKTVLNGFPDIEAVQLKMPNIHFLPVNLSNKDNAIVKFEDDVYLPTDEPHGSIEATLSRFWSKM
;
A
#
# COMPACT_ATOMS: atom_id res chain seq x y z
N MET A 1 -11.65 -1.92 32.67
CA MET A 1 -11.56 -1.48 31.26
C MET A 1 -10.37 -2.21 30.66
N ILE A 2 -10.59 -3.22 29.83
CA ILE A 2 -9.48 -3.98 29.24
C ILE A 2 -8.87 -3.09 28.16
N SER A 3 -7.59 -2.77 28.31
CA SER A 3 -6.79 -2.20 27.24
C SER A 3 -6.86 -3.15 26.05
N SER A 4 -7.50 -2.72 24.97
CA SER A 4 -7.60 -3.52 23.75
C SER A 4 -6.18 -3.79 23.26
N ALA A 5 -5.78 -5.06 23.15
CA ALA A 5 -4.52 -5.41 22.52
C ALA A 5 -4.50 -4.84 21.09
N ARG A 6 -3.37 -4.25 20.70
CA ARG A 6 -3.15 -3.66 19.37
C ARG A 6 -1.85 -4.18 18.77
N GLY A 7 -1.83 -4.31 17.46
CA GLY A 7 -0.60 -4.46 16.68
C GLY A 7 -0.39 -3.22 15.79
N CYS A 8 0.86 -2.95 15.44
CA CYS A 8 1.25 -1.88 14.53
C CYS A 8 2.51 -2.26 13.77
N ILE A 9 2.62 -1.87 12.50
CA ILE A 9 3.80 -2.02 11.65
C ILE A 9 3.88 -0.89 10.63
N THR A 10 5.08 -0.44 10.32
CA THR A 10 5.38 0.43 9.17
C THR A 10 6.32 -0.29 8.21
N MET A 11 6.02 -0.23 6.91
CA MET A 11 6.77 -0.89 5.85
C MET A 11 6.89 0.02 4.63
N LEU A 12 8.10 0.28 4.14
CA LEU A 12 8.30 0.88 2.83
C LEU A 12 8.13 -0.19 1.75
N MET A 13 7.20 0.01 0.82
CA MET A 13 6.95 -0.89 -0.30
C MET A 13 6.92 -0.10 -1.60
N HIS A 14 7.60 -0.62 -2.61
CA HIS A 14 7.65 -0.05 -3.94
C HIS A 14 7.81 -1.17 -4.97
N TYR A 15 7.30 -0.92 -6.17
CA TYR A 15 7.67 -1.72 -7.33
C TYR A 15 9.05 -1.24 -7.81
N GLN A 16 10.06 -2.12 -7.83
CA GLN A 16 11.37 -1.82 -8.41
C GLN A 16 11.42 -2.13 -9.90
N PHE A 17 12.04 -1.23 -10.66
CA PHE A 17 12.55 -1.51 -11.99
C PHE A 17 13.63 -2.57 -11.90
N THR A 18 13.47 -3.66 -12.63
CA THR A 18 14.59 -4.54 -12.97
C THR A 18 14.64 -4.62 -14.49
N GLU A 19 15.83 -4.51 -15.07
CA GLU A 19 16.07 -4.47 -16.53
C GLU A 19 15.48 -5.66 -17.32
N GLN A 20 15.01 -6.71 -16.63
CA GLN A 20 14.35 -7.86 -17.23
C GLN A 20 12.81 -7.79 -17.24
N ARG A 21 12.19 -6.71 -16.72
CA ARG A 21 10.73 -6.50 -16.77
C ARG A 21 10.39 -5.23 -17.55
N LYS A 22 10.47 -5.33 -18.88
CA LYS A 22 9.89 -4.35 -19.80
C LYS A 22 8.37 -4.46 -19.97
N GLU A 23 7.72 -5.44 -19.35
CA GLU A 23 6.27 -5.62 -19.48
C GLU A 23 5.53 -5.32 -18.18
N THR A 24 4.78 -4.21 -18.26
CA THR A 24 3.65 -3.78 -17.45
C THR A 24 3.97 -3.13 -16.11
N GLU A 25 4.00 -1.79 -16.12
CA GLU A 25 3.74 -1.03 -14.89
C GLU A 25 2.38 -1.49 -14.33
N LYS A 26 2.37 -2.04 -13.11
CA LYS A 26 1.18 -2.65 -12.51
C LYS A 26 0.33 -1.67 -11.72
N SER A 27 0.40 -0.38 -12.03
CA SER A 27 -0.39 0.66 -11.35
C SER A 27 -0.86 1.69 -12.36
N GLY A 28 -2.13 2.07 -12.25
CA GLY A 28 -2.73 3.13 -13.05
C GLY A 28 -3.47 4.15 -12.19
N PHE A 29 -3.96 5.19 -12.86
CA PHE A 29 -4.88 6.19 -12.33
C PHE A 29 -5.58 6.88 -13.50
N GLU A 30 -6.82 6.47 -13.76
CA GLU A 30 -7.65 6.97 -14.88
C GLU A 30 -9.11 7.13 -14.43
N GLY A 31 -9.91 7.86 -15.20
CA GLY A 31 -11.35 8.01 -14.94
C GLY A 31 -11.73 8.84 -13.70
N PHE A 32 -10.83 9.68 -13.20
CA PHE A 32 -11.11 10.61 -12.11
C PHE A 32 -11.89 11.85 -12.58
N ILE A 33 -12.53 12.55 -11.63
CA ILE A 33 -13.27 13.78 -11.90
C ILE A 33 -12.30 14.85 -12.43
N ARG A 34 -12.69 15.50 -13.52
CA ARG A 34 -11.92 16.60 -14.14
C ARG A 34 -12.66 17.92 -13.97
N ASP A 35 -11.92 18.94 -13.56
CA ASP A 35 -12.36 20.32 -13.47
C ASP A 35 -11.38 21.26 -14.19
N LYS A 36 -11.63 22.58 -14.10
CA LYS A 36 -10.78 23.61 -14.72
C LYS A 36 -9.35 23.69 -14.17
N TYR A 37 -9.05 23.02 -13.06
CA TYR A 37 -7.72 22.98 -12.44
C TYR A 37 -7.02 21.62 -12.60
N THR A 38 -7.68 20.66 -13.25
CA THR A 38 -7.15 19.32 -13.42
C THR A 38 -6.16 19.28 -14.59
N ALA A 39 -4.86 19.31 -14.26
CA ALA A 39 -3.78 19.17 -15.24
C ALA A 39 -3.25 17.73 -15.38
N LEU A 40 -3.61 16.84 -14.45
CA LEU A 40 -3.11 15.47 -14.40
C LEU A 40 -3.67 14.65 -15.58
N PRO A 41 -2.82 14.02 -16.42
CA PRO A 41 -3.29 13.08 -17.44
C PRO A 41 -3.74 11.76 -16.81
N ASP A 42 -4.63 11.06 -17.50
CA ASP A 42 -4.91 9.66 -17.16
C ASP A 42 -3.67 8.83 -17.48
N THR A 43 -3.35 7.86 -16.63
CA THR A 43 -2.29 6.90 -16.93
C THR A 43 -2.71 5.49 -16.58
N ARG A 44 -2.31 4.54 -17.41
CA ARG A 44 -2.48 3.10 -17.16
C ARG A 44 -1.26 2.48 -16.51
N GLU A 45 -0.15 3.21 -16.56
CA GLU A 45 1.18 2.75 -16.22
C GLU A 45 1.87 3.87 -15.42
N ARG A 46 2.27 3.56 -14.18
CA ARG A 46 3.09 4.42 -13.31
C ARG A 46 3.77 3.62 -12.21
N ILE A 47 4.83 4.20 -11.65
CA ILE A 47 5.40 3.73 -10.38
C ILE A 47 4.40 3.94 -9.24
N LEU A 48 4.23 2.89 -8.44
CA LEU A 48 3.58 2.94 -7.14
C LEU A 48 4.64 2.70 -6.06
N ALA A 49 4.90 3.71 -5.25
CA ALA A 49 5.75 3.62 -4.06
C ALA A 49 5.00 4.21 -2.86
N THR A 50 5.06 3.51 -1.72
CA THR A 50 4.30 3.90 -0.54
C THR A 50 4.97 3.43 0.75
N GLU A 51 4.87 4.24 1.80
CA GLU A 51 5.18 3.83 3.16
C GLU A 51 3.90 3.36 3.87
N ILE A 52 3.67 2.06 3.90
CA ILE A 52 2.47 1.48 4.51
C ILE A 52 2.62 1.49 6.01
N THR A 53 1.82 2.32 6.69
CA THR A 53 1.61 2.21 8.14
C THR A 53 0.30 1.48 8.39
N ALA A 54 0.39 0.33 9.06
CA ALA A 54 -0.74 -0.51 9.39
C ALA A 54 -0.86 -0.70 10.90
N SER A 55 -2.06 -0.49 11.44
CA SER A 55 -2.39 -0.84 12.82
C SER A 55 -3.67 -1.65 12.87
N TRP A 56 -3.80 -2.51 13.87
CA TRP A 56 -4.98 -3.35 14.02
C TRP A 56 -5.34 -3.59 15.47
N LYS A 57 -6.63 -3.88 15.67
CA LYS A 57 -7.24 -4.09 16.97
C LYS A 57 -7.70 -5.54 17.09
N TYR A 58 -7.31 -6.20 18.17
CA TYR A 58 -7.77 -7.54 18.48
C TYR A 58 -9.12 -7.53 19.20
N GLN A 59 -9.89 -8.60 19.03
CA GLN A 59 -11.12 -8.87 19.77
C GLN A 59 -10.86 -9.93 20.85
N TYR A 60 -10.78 -9.49 22.10
CA TYR A 60 -10.74 -10.38 23.27
C TYR A 60 -11.73 -9.86 24.31
N GLU A 61 -12.58 -10.74 24.82
CA GLU A 61 -13.61 -10.39 25.81
C GLU A 61 -13.00 -10.16 27.21
N SER A 62 -11.91 -10.88 27.51
CA SER A 62 -11.22 -10.86 28.79
C SER A 62 -9.76 -11.32 28.66
N ILE A 63 -8.94 -11.10 29.70
CA ILE A 63 -7.55 -11.57 29.72
C ILE A 63 -7.47 -13.10 29.56
N SER A 64 -8.42 -13.84 30.12
CA SER A 64 -8.50 -15.29 29.99
C SER A 64 -8.83 -15.76 28.55
N SER A 65 -9.43 -14.90 27.72
CA SER A 65 -9.67 -15.20 26.31
C SER A 65 -8.45 -14.98 25.40
N ILE A 66 -7.37 -14.39 25.93
CA ILE A 66 -6.13 -14.21 25.18
C ILE A 66 -5.41 -15.57 25.07
N PRO A 67 -5.01 -16.00 23.86
CA PRO A 67 -4.26 -17.23 23.67
C PRO A 67 -2.99 -17.25 24.51
N GLN A 68 -2.84 -18.29 25.34
CA GLN A 68 -1.66 -18.49 26.20
C GLN A 68 -0.45 -19.07 25.46
N LYS A 69 -0.52 -19.15 24.12
CA LYS A 69 0.57 -19.64 23.29
C LYS A 69 1.76 -18.68 23.36
N THR A 70 2.94 -19.22 23.68
CA THR A 70 4.19 -18.47 23.62
C THR A 70 4.39 -17.88 22.23
N LEU A 71 4.80 -16.60 22.15
CA LEU A 71 5.01 -15.83 20.91
C LEU A 71 3.76 -15.58 20.04
N TYR A 72 2.55 -15.80 20.56
CA TYR A 72 1.30 -15.61 19.80
C TYR A 72 1.24 -14.28 19.03
N PHE A 73 1.49 -13.16 19.69
CA PHE A 73 1.44 -11.84 19.06
C PHE A 73 2.57 -11.60 18.05
N THR A 74 3.75 -12.20 18.28
CA THR A 74 4.88 -12.11 17.35
C THR A 74 4.60 -12.88 16.06
N GLU A 75 4.10 -14.11 16.17
CA GLU A 75 3.67 -14.90 15.02
C GLU A 75 2.55 -14.18 14.25
N ARG A 76 1.62 -13.56 14.97
CA ARG A 76 0.54 -12.79 14.36
C ARG A 76 1.05 -11.57 13.61
N TYR A 77 1.96 -10.81 14.22
CA TYR A 77 2.62 -9.68 13.57
C TYR A 77 3.29 -10.09 12.25
N LEU A 78 4.06 -11.18 12.26
CA LEU A 78 4.71 -11.70 11.05
C LEU A 78 3.69 -12.16 9.99
N SER A 79 2.60 -12.79 10.41
CA SER A 79 1.54 -13.25 9.52
C SER A 79 0.79 -12.09 8.87
N VAL A 80 0.46 -11.04 9.64
CA VAL A 80 -0.18 -9.82 9.11
C VAL A 80 0.77 -9.10 8.15
N LYS A 81 2.05 -8.94 8.53
CA LYS A 81 3.09 -8.37 7.67
C LYS A 81 3.15 -9.10 6.32
N LYS A 82 3.17 -10.44 6.36
CA LYS A 82 3.19 -11.27 5.15
C LYS A 82 1.93 -11.08 4.31
N ALA A 83 0.75 -11.12 4.93
CA ALA A 83 -0.52 -10.95 4.23
C ALA A 83 -0.62 -9.58 3.50
N LEU A 84 -0.14 -8.51 4.16
CA LEU A 84 -0.07 -7.17 3.56
C LEU A 84 0.89 -7.15 2.37
N ALA A 85 2.11 -7.69 2.52
CA ALA A 85 3.10 -7.74 1.46
C ALA A 85 2.66 -8.60 0.27
N ASP A 86 2.14 -9.81 0.53
CA ASP A 86 1.63 -10.71 -0.51
C ASP A 86 0.48 -10.06 -1.29
N THR A 87 -0.41 -9.32 -0.62
CA THR A 87 -1.52 -8.61 -1.27
C THR A 87 -1.03 -7.43 -2.10
N PHE A 88 -0.03 -6.69 -1.61
CA PHE A 88 0.54 -5.54 -2.32
C PHE A 88 1.28 -5.96 -3.58
N TYR A 89 2.12 -7.00 -3.50
CA TYR A 89 2.96 -7.45 -4.62
C TYR A 89 2.27 -8.45 -5.55
N GLY A 90 1.31 -9.23 -5.06
CA GLY A 90 0.72 -10.34 -5.80
C GLY A 90 1.70 -11.49 -6.07
N PRO A 91 1.37 -12.41 -6.99
CA PRO A 91 2.24 -13.52 -7.35
C PRO A 91 3.61 -13.03 -7.86
N PRO A 92 4.75 -13.59 -7.39
CA PRO A 92 6.07 -13.08 -7.75
C PRO A 92 6.36 -13.01 -9.25
N LYS A 93 5.72 -13.83 -10.08
CA LYS A 93 5.91 -13.85 -11.54
C LYS A 93 5.04 -12.82 -12.27
N GLU A 94 3.79 -12.64 -11.84
CA GLU A 94 2.76 -11.90 -12.59
C GLU A 94 2.47 -10.53 -11.99
N GLY A 95 2.71 -10.35 -10.69
CA GLY A 95 2.29 -9.17 -9.94
C GLY A 95 0.77 -9.08 -9.79
N VAL A 96 0.29 -7.93 -9.29
CA VAL A 96 -1.14 -7.59 -9.28
C VAL A 96 -1.32 -6.16 -9.76
N TYR A 97 -2.29 -5.93 -10.64
CA TYR A 97 -2.60 -4.59 -11.11
C TYR A 97 -3.37 -3.80 -10.04
N SER A 98 -2.91 -2.57 -9.77
CA SER A 98 -3.49 -1.62 -8.83
C SER A 98 -4.13 -0.46 -9.60
N PRO A 99 -5.47 -0.42 -9.76
CA PRO A 99 -6.14 0.70 -10.44
C PRO A 99 -6.13 1.99 -9.60
N SER A 100 -5.92 1.88 -8.28
CA SER A 100 -5.78 3.00 -7.36
C SER A 100 -5.17 2.55 -6.03
N VAL A 101 -4.54 3.48 -5.30
CA VAL A 101 -4.04 3.22 -3.93
C VAL A 101 -5.20 2.81 -3.02
N GLN A 102 -6.37 3.41 -3.20
CA GLN A 102 -7.60 3.10 -2.45
C GLN A 102 -8.02 1.64 -2.64
N SER A 103 -7.97 1.13 -3.87
CA SER A 103 -8.30 -0.26 -4.18
C SER A 103 -7.33 -1.21 -3.49
N THR A 104 -6.02 -0.94 -3.60
CA THR A 104 -4.97 -1.74 -2.96
C THR A 104 -5.12 -1.73 -1.43
N LEU A 105 -5.34 -0.56 -0.84
CA LEU A 105 -5.60 -0.39 0.59
C LEU A 105 -6.79 -1.26 1.04
N TYR A 106 -7.92 -1.17 0.33
CA TYR A 106 -9.11 -1.95 0.65
C TYR A 106 -8.84 -3.45 0.60
N HIS A 107 -8.17 -3.94 -0.46
CA HIS A 107 -7.83 -5.35 -0.59
C HIS A 107 -6.89 -5.83 0.51
N MET A 108 -5.87 -5.05 0.86
CA MET A 108 -4.94 -5.36 1.94
C MET A 108 -5.67 -5.50 3.28
N ALA A 109 -6.49 -4.52 3.66
CA ALA A 109 -7.26 -4.57 4.89
C ALA A 109 -8.27 -5.73 4.90
N LYS A 110 -8.93 -5.99 3.76
CA LYS A 110 -9.84 -7.12 3.60
C LYS A 110 -9.13 -8.47 3.74
N THR A 111 -7.94 -8.65 3.17
CA THR A 111 -7.14 -9.88 3.32
C THR A 111 -6.80 -10.13 4.78
N VAL A 112 -6.35 -9.10 5.52
CA VAL A 112 -6.05 -9.22 6.95
C VAL A 112 -7.29 -9.62 7.74
N LEU A 113 -8.41 -8.91 7.55
CA LEU A 113 -9.66 -9.27 8.23
C LEU A 113 -10.14 -10.68 7.86
N ASN A 114 -10.01 -11.13 6.61
CA ASN A 114 -10.43 -12.49 6.25
C ASN A 114 -9.51 -13.58 6.81
N GLY A 115 -8.20 -13.33 6.85
CA GLY A 115 -7.21 -14.31 7.31
C GLY A 115 -7.10 -14.44 8.83
N PHE A 116 -7.53 -13.43 9.58
CA PHE A 116 -7.30 -13.34 11.02
C PHE A 116 -8.60 -13.02 11.79
N PRO A 117 -9.35 -14.05 12.24
CA PRO A 117 -10.64 -13.91 12.92
C PRO A 117 -10.60 -13.08 14.21
N ASP A 118 -9.47 -13.13 14.92
CA ASP A 118 -9.21 -12.41 16.16
C ASP A 118 -8.90 -10.92 15.97
N ILE A 119 -8.76 -10.45 14.72
CA ILE A 119 -8.64 -9.02 14.39
C ILE A 119 -10.03 -8.48 14.03
N GLU A 120 -10.46 -7.42 14.72
CA GLU A 120 -11.76 -6.78 14.50
C GLU A 120 -11.71 -5.54 13.61
N ALA A 121 -10.57 -4.85 13.57
CA ALA A 121 -10.38 -3.64 12.78
C ALA A 121 -8.92 -3.49 12.33
N VAL A 122 -8.73 -2.92 11.15
CA VAL A 122 -7.44 -2.62 10.53
C VAL A 122 -7.48 -1.19 10.00
N GLN A 123 -6.51 -0.37 10.40
CA GLN A 123 -6.28 0.96 9.87
C GLN A 123 -5.01 0.94 9.01
N LEU A 124 -5.09 1.51 7.82
CA LEU A 124 -3.98 1.66 6.90
C LEU A 124 -3.81 3.13 6.52
N LYS A 125 -2.55 3.57 6.47
CA LYS A 125 -2.10 4.83 5.88
C LYS A 125 -1.04 4.52 4.82
N MET A 126 -1.28 5.02 3.61
CA MET A 126 -0.49 4.74 2.42
C MET A 126 -0.25 6.05 1.65
N PRO A 127 0.81 6.82 1.99
CA PRO A 127 1.24 7.96 1.21
C PRO A 127 1.74 7.48 -0.15
N ASN A 128 1.38 8.18 -1.22
CA ASN A 128 1.89 7.90 -2.56
C ASN A 128 3.17 8.69 -2.80
N ILE A 129 4.31 8.03 -2.64
CA ILE A 129 5.63 8.62 -2.87
C ILE A 129 5.82 8.73 -4.38
N HIS A 130 5.95 9.97 -4.87
CA HIS A 130 6.05 10.23 -6.29
C HIS A 130 7.47 10.04 -6.79
N PHE A 131 7.58 9.29 -7.89
CA PHE A 131 8.78 9.17 -8.69
C PHE A 131 8.48 9.84 -10.03
N LEU A 132 8.91 11.09 -10.18
CA LEU A 132 8.62 11.90 -11.36
C LEU A 132 9.68 11.65 -12.44
N PRO A 133 9.29 11.45 -13.72
CA PRO A 133 10.26 11.27 -14.79
C PRO A 133 11.11 12.53 -14.96
N VAL A 134 12.43 12.37 -15.02
CA VAL A 134 13.33 13.51 -15.22
C VAL A 134 13.35 13.89 -16.70
N ASN A 135 12.78 15.05 -17.04
CA ASN A 135 12.89 15.62 -18.39
C ASN A 135 14.17 16.46 -18.52
N LEU A 136 15.25 15.86 -19.04
CA LEU A 136 16.52 16.54 -19.30
C LEU A 136 16.46 17.31 -20.63
N SER A 137 15.65 18.36 -20.72
CA SER A 137 15.68 19.26 -21.88
C SER A 137 16.86 20.23 -21.75
N ASN A 138 17.99 19.94 -22.42
CA ASN A 138 19.06 20.93 -22.60
C ASN A 138 18.75 21.84 -23.80
N LYS A 139 19.12 23.11 -23.68
CA LYS A 139 18.85 24.17 -24.68
C LYS A 139 19.57 23.98 -26.02
N ASP A 140 20.51 23.05 -26.11
CA ASP A 140 21.25 22.72 -27.32
C ASP A 140 21.17 21.20 -27.55
N ASN A 141 20.69 20.81 -28.72
CA ASN A 141 20.14 19.49 -29.06
C ASN A 141 21.03 18.25 -28.76
N ALA A 142 20.33 17.17 -28.39
CA ALA A 142 20.72 15.75 -28.18
C ALA A 142 21.53 15.46 -26.91
N ILE A 143 21.16 14.49 -26.05
CA ILE A 143 21.44 13.06 -26.30
C ILE A 143 20.54 12.07 -25.49
N VAL A 144 19.74 12.46 -24.51
CA VAL A 144 19.04 11.46 -23.65
C VAL A 144 17.52 11.56 -23.78
N LYS A 145 16.94 10.63 -24.54
CA LYS A 145 15.51 10.35 -24.49
C LYS A 145 15.22 9.65 -23.18
N PHE A 146 14.22 10.11 -22.43
CA PHE A 146 13.73 9.41 -21.26
C PHE A 146 13.09 8.08 -21.73
N GLU A 147 13.67 6.97 -21.30
CA GLU A 147 13.24 5.60 -21.66
C GLU A 147 12.75 4.86 -20.40
N ASP A 148 12.03 5.56 -19.53
CA ASP A 148 11.55 5.02 -18.24
C ASP A 148 12.69 4.56 -17.32
N ASP A 149 13.82 5.26 -17.39
CA ASP A 149 15.10 4.87 -16.78
C ASP A 149 15.56 5.78 -15.62
N VAL A 150 15.13 7.05 -15.58
CA VAL A 150 15.56 8.01 -14.56
C VAL A 150 14.39 8.77 -13.91
N TYR A 151 14.12 8.46 -12.64
CA TYR A 151 13.05 9.11 -11.86
C TYR A 151 13.62 9.92 -10.69
N LEU A 152 13.01 11.07 -10.42
CA LEU A 152 13.25 11.91 -9.25
C LEU A 152 12.25 11.53 -8.14
N PRO A 153 12.70 10.96 -7.01
CA PRO A 153 11.85 10.81 -5.84
C PRO A 153 11.55 12.19 -5.25
N THR A 154 10.28 12.44 -4.92
CA THR A 154 9.89 13.66 -4.21
C THR A 154 9.20 13.30 -2.90
N ASP A 155 9.70 13.84 -1.80
CA ASP A 155 9.10 13.64 -0.47
C ASP A 155 7.83 14.49 -0.29
N GLU A 156 7.75 15.66 -0.91
CA GLU A 156 6.60 16.57 -0.85
C GLU A 156 6.34 17.30 -2.18
N PRO A 157 5.06 17.61 -2.51
CA PRO A 157 3.85 17.12 -1.87
C PRO A 157 3.52 15.66 -2.28
N HIS A 158 2.95 14.88 -1.37
CA HIS A 158 2.45 13.53 -1.66
C HIS A 158 0.96 13.41 -1.31
N GLY A 159 0.22 12.63 -2.10
CA GLY A 159 -1.14 12.24 -1.73
C GLY A 159 -1.10 11.24 -0.57
N SER A 160 -1.88 11.47 0.50
CA SER A 160 -2.07 10.48 1.58
C SER A 160 -3.42 9.80 1.44
N ILE A 161 -3.42 8.47 1.38
CA ILE A 161 -4.64 7.66 1.37
C ILE A 161 -4.72 6.90 2.68
N GLU A 162 -5.84 7.05 3.39
CA GLU A 162 -6.06 6.43 4.70
C GLU A 162 -7.45 5.80 4.75
N ALA A 163 -7.56 4.61 5.36
CA ALA A 163 -8.86 4.04 5.71
C ALA A 163 -8.77 3.10 6.91
N THR A 164 -9.90 2.96 7.61
CA THR A 164 -10.11 1.95 8.63
C THR A 164 -11.24 1.03 8.18
N LEU A 165 -10.96 -0.27 8.11
CA LEU A 165 -11.98 -1.30 7.89
C LEU A 165 -12.19 -2.05 9.19
N SER A 166 -13.45 -2.28 9.54
CA SER A 166 -13.84 -3.07 10.69
C SER A 166 -14.93 -4.06 10.33
N ARG A 167 -15.07 -5.07 11.19
CA ARG A 167 -16.19 -6.01 11.11
C ARG A 167 -17.47 -5.34 11.59
N PHE A 168 -18.62 -5.79 11.10
CA PHE A 168 -19.92 -5.19 11.45
C PHE A 168 -20.24 -5.21 12.96
N TRP A 169 -19.64 -6.13 13.71
CA TRP A 169 -19.80 -6.25 15.16
C TRP A 169 -18.74 -5.51 15.98
N SER A 170 -17.74 -4.91 15.33
CA SER A 170 -16.70 -4.15 16.00
C SER A 170 -17.29 -2.89 16.63
N LYS A 171 -16.98 -2.66 17.90
CA LYS A 171 -17.27 -1.40 18.61
C LYS A 171 -16.11 -0.44 18.33
N MET A 172 -16.11 0.16 17.13
CA MET A 172 -15.18 1.27 16.82
C MET A 172 -15.55 2.52 17.59
#